data_AF-A0A0G0MEB0-F1
#
_entry.id   AF-A0A0G0MEB0-F1
#
_cell.length_a   1.000
_cell.length_b   1.000
_cell.length_c   1.000
_cell.angle_alpha   90.00
_cell.angle_beta   90.00
_cell.angle_gamma   90.00
#
_symmetry.space_group_name_H-M   'P 1'
#
loop_
_entity.id
_entity.type
_entity.pdbx_description
1 polymer ?
#
loop_
_entity_poly.entity_id
_entity_poly.type
_entity_poly.pdbx_seq_one_letter_code
_entity_poly.pdbx_strand_id
1 'polypeptide(L)'
;MTTTARLGGLLFAVLLLAALALMMSPANPAALQLEISIPGGAAPELSAAEQAMKNALELLPGAQISVPALFSPNGGSVTLNMNGMSLQTNWSPVDEGCDYHGFINGKRIPLLHSEDPCDPADFLAWLVAYAYKITEVIGKERGDSIVRAVVELIQPFVH
;
A
#
# COMPACT_ATOMS: atom_id res chain seq x y z
N MET A 1 -10.83 -48.04 43.41
CA MET A 1 -9.49 -47.52 43.10
C MET A 1 -9.03 -48.22 41.82
N THR A 2 -8.67 -47.59 40.70
CA THR A 2 -8.72 -46.19 40.26
C THR A 2 -8.62 -46.24 38.73
N THR A 3 -9.56 -45.59 38.07
CA THR A 3 -9.72 -45.41 36.63
C THR A 3 -8.65 -44.46 36.08
N THR A 4 -7.61 -44.97 35.43
CA THR A 4 -6.51 -44.17 34.84
C THR A 4 -6.46 -44.15 33.31
N ALA A 5 -7.48 -44.68 32.62
CA ALA A 5 -7.46 -44.77 31.16
C ALA A 5 -8.11 -43.58 30.41
N ARG A 6 -8.74 -42.62 31.10
CA ARG A 6 -9.53 -41.55 30.45
C ARG A 6 -8.86 -40.17 30.33
N LEU A 7 -7.74 -39.92 31.02
CA LEU A 7 -7.09 -38.60 30.98
C LEU A 7 -6.16 -38.38 29.77
N GLY A 8 -5.57 -39.45 29.22
CA GLY A 8 -4.60 -39.32 28.11
C GLY A 8 -5.23 -38.95 26.75
N GLY A 9 -6.41 -39.51 26.45
CA GLY A 9 -7.08 -39.25 25.16
C GLY A 9 -7.64 -37.83 25.03
N LEU A 10 -8.02 -37.21 26.16
CA LEU A 10 -8.55 -35.86 26.20
C LEU A 10 -7.45 -34.82 25.94
N LEU A 11 -6.25 -35.03 26.51
CA LEU A 11 -5.07 -34.21 26.25
C LEU A 11 -4.63 -34.25 24.78
N PHE A 12 -4.69 -35.43 24.16
CA PHE A 12 -4.30 -35.59 22.75
C PHE A 12 -5.30 -34.93 21.79
N ALA A 13 -6.60 -35.02 22.10
CA ALA A 13 -7.65 -34.36 21.31
C ALA A 13 -7.59 -32.82 21.40
N VAL A 14 -7.28 -32.27 22.59
CA VAL A 14 -7.11 -30.82 22.78
C VAL A 14 -5.90 -30.29 22.02
N LEU A 15 -4.79 -31.03 21.98
CA LEU A 15 -3.59 -30.65 21.22
C LEU A 15 -3.84 -30.67 19.70
N LEU A 16 -4.59 -31.65 19.19
CA LEU A 16 -4.94 -31.71 17.77
C LEU A 16 -5.87 -30.56 17.36
N LEU A 17 -6.85 -30.21 18.21
CA LEU A 17 -7.74 -29.07 17.98
C LEU A 17 -7.00 -27.72 18.05
N ALA A 18 -6.03 -27.58 18.95
CA ALA A 18 -5.19 -26.38 19.02
C ALA A 18 -4.30 -26.23 17.77
N ALA A 19 -3.77 -27.34 17.24
CA ALA A 19 -3.01 -27.34 15.98
C ALA A 19 -3.89 -26.98 14.77
N LEU A 20 -5.13 -27.46 14.72
CA LEU A 20 -6.09 -27.09 13.67
C LEU A 20 -6.54 -25.62 13.77
N ALA A 21 -6.70 -25.09 15.00
CA ALA A 21 -7.03 -23.69 15.23
C ALA A 21 -5.89 -22.73 14.83
N LEU A 22 -4.63 -23.15 14.95
CA LEU A 22 -3.47 -22.39 14.46
C LEU A 22 -3.39 -22.37 12.93
N MET A 23 -3.78 -23.47 12.26
CA MET A 23 -3.88 -23.53 10.79
C MET A 23 -5.12 -22.78 10.25
N MET A 24 -6.11 -22.53 11.11
CA MET A 24 -7.28 -21.69 10.85
C MET A 24 -7.13 -20.31 11.51
N SER A 25 -5.91 -19.77 11.59
CA SER A 25 -5.77 -18.35 11.87
C SER A 25 -6.58 -17.60 10.80
N PRO A 26 -7.69 -16.90 11.16
CA PRO A 26 -8.23 -15.92 10.23
C PRO A 26 -7.06 -14.99 9.92
N ALA A 27 -6.80 -14.77 8.63
CA ALA A 27 -5.89 -13.73 8.20
C ALA A 27 -6.21 -12.50 9.05
N ASN A 28 -5.32 -12.18 9.98
CA ASN A 28 -5.53 -11.12 10.95
C ASN A 28 -5.91 -9.91 10.11
N PRO A 29 -7.16 -9.40 10.20
CA PRO A 29 -7.47 -8.13 9.58
C PRO A 29 -6.71 -7.15 10.47
N ALA A 30 -5.44 -6.93 10.14
CA ALA A 30 -4.73 -5.75 10.57
C ALA A 30 -5.63 -4.61 10.10
N ALA A 31 -6.41 -4.11 11.06
CA ALA A 31 -7.35 -3.05 10.86
C ALA A 31 -6.58 -1.93 10.18
N LEU A 32 -7.13 -1.44 9.06
CA LEU A 32 -6.71 -0.21 8.42
C LEU A 32 -6.53 0.86 9.50
N GLN A 33 -5.28 1.18 9.84
CA GLN A 33 -4.96 2.38 10.60
C GLN A 33 -4.66 3.47 9.59
N LEU A 34 -5.67 4.29 9.32
CA LEU A 34 -5.54 5.56 8.63
C LEU A 34 -4.83 6.52 9.59
N GLU A 35 -3.55 6.83 9.34
CA GLU A 35 -2.92 8.03 9.87
C GLU A 35 -2.77 9.03 8.72
N ILE A 36 -3.71 9.96 8.62
CA ILE A 36 -3.59 11.14 7.76
C ILE A 36 -3.07 12.26 8.65
N SER A 37 -1.77 12.54 8.59
CA SER A 37 -1.14 13.65 9.31
C SER A 37 -0.81 14.78 8.35
N ILE A 38 -1.78 15.66 8.09
CA ILE A 38 -1.58 16.82 7.22
C ILE A 38 -1.16 18.03 8.07
N PRO A 39 0.07 18.54 7.96
CA PRO A 39 0.42 19.82 8.55
C PRO A 39 -0.13 20.94 7.66
N GLY A 40 -1.17 21.64 8.15
CA GLY A 40 -1.56 22.98 7.64
C GLY A 40 -2.59 23.02 6.51
N GLY A 41 -3.86 22.79 6.86
CA GLY A 41 -5.09 23.45 6.37
C GLY A 41 -5.30 23.79 4.89
N ALA A 42 -6.13 22.99 4.20
CA ALA A 42 -7.22 23.45 3.31
C ALA A 42 -8.27 22.31 3.15
N ALA A 43 -9.48 22.53 3.65
CA ALA A 43 -10.56 21.52 3.70
C ALA A 43 -11.20 21.05 2.36
N PRO A 44 -11.04 21.71 1.18
CA PRO A 44 -11.62 21.20 -0.08
C PRO A 44 -10.88 19.98 -0.66
N GLU A 45 -9.55 19.94 -0.54
CA GLU A 45 -8.70 18.85 -1.09
C GLU A 45 -8.87 17.53 -0.32
N LEU A 46 -9.27 17.61 0.96
CA LEU A 46 -9.54 16.42 1.77
C LEU A 46 -10.63 15.54 1.16
N SER A 47 -11.73 16.11 0.67
CA SER A 47 -12.84 15.30 0.16
C SER A 47 -12.51 14.60 -1.16
N ALA A 48 -11.74 15.25 -2.04
CA ALA A 48 -11.25 14.64 -3.28
C ALA A 48 -10.24 13.53 -2.97
N ALA A 49 -9.36 13.74 -2.00
CA ALA A 49 -8.40 12.75 -1.57
C ALA A 49 -9.01 11.55 -0.83
N GLU A 50 -9.99 11.80 0.04
CA GLU A 50 -10.76 10.75 0.72
C GLU A 50 -11.52 9.90 -0.29
N GLN A 51 -12.13 10.54 -1.30
CA GLN A 51 -12.82 9.83 -2.38
C GLN A 51 -11.84 9.04 -3.25
N ALA A 52 -10.68 9.61 -3.58
CA ALA A 52 -9.62 8.92 -4.33
C ALA A 52 -9.07 7.71 -3.55
N MET A 53 -8.87 7.86 -2.24
CA MET A 53 -8.49 6.78 -1.34
C MET A 53 -9.54 5.66 -1.34
N LYS A 54 -10.82 6.02 -1.26
CA LYS A 54 -11.92 5.07 -1.32
C LYS A 54 -11.93 4.31 -2.65
N ASN A 55 -11.83 5.01 -3.78
CA ASN A 55 -11.79 4.39 -5.11
C ASN A 55 -10.61 3.41 -5.25
N ALA A 56 -9.43 3.80 -4.75
CA ALA A 56 -8.24 2.96 -4.78
C ALA A 56 -8.39 1.69 -3.93
N LEU A 57 -9.02 1.78 -2.76
CA LEU A 57 -9.31 0.63 -1.90
C LEU A 57 -10.36 -0.31 -2.51
N GLU A 58 -11.35 0.22 -3.23
CA GLU A 58 -12.32 -0.60 -3.98
C GLU A 58 -11.65 -1.41 -5.09
N LEU A 59 -10.63 -0.85 -5.75
CA LEU A 59 -9.83 -1.55 -6.76
C LEU A 59 -8.88 -2.59 -6.17
N LEU A 60 -8.47 -2.41 -4.91
CA LEU A 60 -7.47 -3.25 -4.23
C LEU A 60 -7.99 -3.79 -2.89
N PRO A 61 -8.99 -4.70 -2.91
CA PRO A 61 -9.55 -5.24 -1.68
C PRO A 61 -8.47 -5.94 -0.83
N GLY A 62 -8.35 -5.49 0.43
CA GLY A 62 -7.33 -5.99 1.37
C GLY A 62 -5.97 -5.30 1.28
N ALA A 63 -5.84 -4.25 0.47
CA ALA A 63 -4.67 -3.39 0.49
C ALA A 63 -4.63 -2.48 1.72
N GLN A 64 -3.43 -2.25 2.24
CA GLN A 64 -3.14 -1.21 3.21
C GLN A 64 -2.46 -0.06 2.46
N ILE A 65 -3.11 1.10 2.45
CA ILE A 65 -2.60 2.31 1.82
C ILE A 65 -2.24 3.30 2.92
N SER A 66 -1.02 3.82 2.89
CA SER A 66 -0.56 4.90 3.76
C SER A 66 -0.07 6.06 2.90
N VAL A 67 -0.66 7.24 3.14
CA VAL A 67 -0.34 8.50 2.46
C VAL A 67 -0.21 9.55 3.57
N PRO A 68 1.01 9.89 4.02
CA PRO A 68 1.22 10.75 5.18
C PRO A 68 0.65 12.16 4.98
N ALA A 69 0.67 12.67 3.75
CA ALA A 69 0.02 13.91 3.33
C ALA A 69 -0.36 13.78 1.85
N LEU A 70 -1.42 14.45 1.42
CA LEU A 70 -1.77 14.63 0.01
C LEU A 70 -0.57 15.17 -0.78
N PHE A 71 -0.53 14.98 -2.10
CA PHE A 71 0.63 15.33 -2.92
C PHE A 71 1.12 16.75 -2.59
N SER A 72 2.28 16.84 -1.92
CA SER A 72 2.81 18.10 -1.39
C SER A 72 4.04 18.50 -2.19
N PRO A 73 4.20 19.79 -2.56
CA PRO A 73 5.42 20.26 -3.20
C PRO A 73 6.66 20.09 -2.31
N ASN A 74 6.47 19.91 -0.99
CA ASN A 74 7.55 19.71 -0.02
C ASN A 74 8.01 18.24 0.09
N GLY A 75 7.44 17.36 -0.73
CA GLY A 75 7.73 15.93 -0.72
C GLY A 75 6.69 15.11 0.05
N GLY A 76 6.75 13.80 -0.16
CA GLY A 76 5.82 12.86 0.43
C GLY A 76 6.05 11.43 -0.05
N SER A 77 5.20 10.54 0.41
CA SER A 77 5.27 9.12 0.07
C SER A 77 3.91 8.48 -0.07
N VAL A 78 3.82 7.47 -0.94
CA VAL A 78 2.71 6.54 -1.02
C VAL A 78 3.25 5.16 -0.74
N THR A 79 2.69 4.49 0.27
CA THR A 79 2.94 3.08 0.54
C THR A 79 1.67 2.28 0.31
N LEU A 80 1.79 1.21 -0.46
CA LEU A 80 0.73 0.26 -0.76
C LEU A 80 1.24 -1.15 -0.44
N ASN A 81 0.59 -1.82 0.52
CA ASN A 81 0.91 -3.20 0.88
C ASN A 81 -0.29 -4.12 0.61
N MET A 82 -0.03 -5.29 0.05
CA MET A 82 -1.03 -6.36 -0.14
C MET A 82 -0.35 -7.72 -0.18
N ASN A 83 -1.14 -8.80 -0.23
CA ASN A 83 -0.60 -10.15 -0.23
C ASN A 83 0.34 -10.39 -1.44
N GLY A 84 1.64 -10.55 -1.16
CA GLY A 84 2.69 -10.74 -2.16
C GLY A 84 3.21 -9.47 -2.83
N MET A 85 2.81 -8.27 -2.36
CA MET A 85 3.27 -7.00 -2.92
C MET A 85 3.43 -5.90 -1.87
N SER A 86 4.54 -5.15 -1.95
CA SER A 86 4.75 -3.88 -1.27
C SER A 86 5.28 -2.88 -2.30
N LEU A 87 4.56 -1.78 -2.51
CA LEU A 87 4.96 -0.65 -3.32
C LEU A 87 5.20 0.53 -2.37
N GLN A 88 6.37 1.14 -2.48
CA GLN A 88 6.74 2.35 -1.74
C GLN A 88 7.25 3.35 -2.76
N THR A 89 6.62 4.49 -2.86
CA THR A 89 6.99 5.55 -3.80
C THR A 89 7.12 6.84 -3.01
N ASN A 90 8.09 7.66 -3.41
CA ASN A 90 8.41 8.91 -2.72
C ASN A 90 8.75 9.97 -3.77
N TRP A 91 8.43 11.21 -3.44
CA TRP A 91 8.93 12.38 -4.14
C TRP A 91 9.52 13.33 -3.11
N SER A 92 10.61 13.99 -3.48
CA SER A 92 11.31 14.91 -2.58
C SER A 92 11.90 16.06 -3.38
N PRO A 93 11.72 17.32 -2.95
CA PRO A 93 12.40 18.45 -3.56
C PRO A 93 13.92 18.32 -3.32
N VAL A 94 14.70 18.70 -4.33
CA VAL A 94 16.16 18.78 -4.28
C VAL A 94 16.60 20.20 -4.64
N ASP A 95 17.90 20.50 -4.57
CA ASP A 95 18.41 21.86 -4.79
C ASP A 95 17.95 22.46 -6.13
N GLU A 96 17.84 21.63 -7.17
CA GLU A 96 17.29 21.97 -8.48
C GLU A 96 16.25 20.91 -8.88
N GLY A 97 14.98 21.15 -8.54
CA GLY A 97 13.84 20.35 -9.01
C GLY A 97 13.36 19.28 -8.02
N CYS A 98 12.99 18.10 -8.52
CA CYS A 98 12.37 17.02 -7.73
C CYS A 98 12.84 15.62 -8.12
N ASP A 99 13.06 14.78 -7.10
CA ASP A 99 13.43 13.38 -7.27
C ASP A 99 12.25 12.45 -6.96
N TYR A 100 11.92 11.58 -7.91
CA TYR A 100 10.88 10.55 -7.80
C TYR A 100 11.51 9.16 -7.77
N HIS A 101 11.29 8.42 -6.68
CA HIS A 101 11.89 7.11 -6.51
C HIS A 101 10.98 6.16 -5.76
N GLY A 102 11.24 4.87 -5.89
CA GLY A 102 10.43 3.88 -5.20
C GLY A 102 10.99 2.48 -5.23
N PHE A 103 10.26 1.58 -4.58
CA PHE A 103 10.56 0.18 -4.45
C PHE A 103 9.29 -0.64 -4.67
N ILE A 104 9.44 -1.77 -5.35
CA ILE A 104 8.42 -2.81 -5.44
C ILE A 104 8.98 -4.13 -4.93
N ASN A 105 8.39 -4.69 -3.87
CA ASN A 105 8.91 -5.87 -3.16
C ASN A 105 10.41 -5.74 -2.82
N GLY A 106 10.82 -4.54 -2.41
CA GLY A 106 12.22 -4.20 -2.12
C GLY A 106 13.11 -4.00 -3.36
N LYS A 107 12.62 -4.23 -4.59
CA LYS A 107 13.35 -3.93 -5.83
C LYS A 107 13.17 -2.47 -6.20
N ARG A 108 14.27 -1.74 -6.40
CA ARG A 108 14.25 -0.33 -6.77
C ARG A 108 13.60 -0.09 -8.14
N ILE A 109 12.66 0.84 -8.19
CA ILE A 109 12.15 1.47 -9.41
C ILE A 109 13.18 2.55 -9.81
N PRO A 110 13.57 2.67 -11.09
CA PRO A 110 14.53 3.68 -11.50
C PRO A 110 14.10 5.10 -11.09
N LEU A 111 15.06 5.88 -10.59
CA LEU A 111 14.86 7.28 -10.23
C LEU A 111 14.44 8.07 -11.48
N LEU A 112 13.48 8.97 -11.32
CA LEU A 112 13.31 10.11 -12.22
C LEU A 112 13.71 11.38 -11.48
N HIS A 113 14.59 12.15 -12.09
CA HIS A 113 14.89 13.51 -11.69
C HIS A 113 14.15 14.45 -12.66
N SER A 114 13.40 15.40 -12.12
CA SER A 114 12.81 16.51 -12.87
C SER A 114 13.53 17.80 -12.47
N GLU A 115 13.84 18.65 -13.44
CA GLU A 115 14.39 20.00 -13.18
C GLU A 115 13.30 20.94 -12.63
N ASP A 116 12.03 20.58 -12.81
CA ASP A 116 10.88 21.32 -12.31
C ASP A 116 10.58 20.99 -10.84
N PRO A 117 9.87 21.88 -10.10
CA PRO A 117 9.38 21.58 -8.76
C PRO A 117 8.53 20.30 -8.74
N CYS A 118 8.38 19.69 -7.56
CA CYS A 118 7.60 18.47 -7.44
C CYS A 118 6.16 18.65 -7.96
N ASP A 119 5.88 18.00 -9.08
CA ASP A 119 4.61 18.03 -9.80
C ASP A 119 3.94 16.63 -9.77
N PRO A 120 2.63 16.54 -9.49
CA PRO A 120 1.90 15.27 -9.48
C PRO A 120 1.79 14.62 -10.86
N ALA A 121 1.81 15.38 -11.95
CA ALA A 121 1.81 14.87 -13.32
C ALA A 121 3.11 14.13 -13.63
N ASP A 122 4.26 14.67 -13.21
CA ASP A 122 5.57 14.04 -13.36
C ASP A 122 5.66 12.75 -12.55
N PHE A 123 5.14 12.76 -11.32
CA PHE A 123 5.04 11.56 -10.50
C PHE A 123 4.20 10.47 -11.16
N LEU A 124 3.06 10.86 -11.73
CA LEU A 124 2.17 9.94 -12.43
C LEU A 124 2.83 9.38 -13.70
N ALA A 125 3.46 10.24 -14.49
CA ALA A 125 4.18 9.85 -15.71
C ALA A 125 5.31 8.86 -15.39
N TRP A 126 6.07 9.12 -14.32
CA TRP A 126 7.09 8.21 -13.81
C TRP A 126 6.53 6.84 -13.44
N LEU A 127 5.45 6.80 -12.66
CA LEU A 127 4.82 5.55 -12.24
C LEU A 127 4.30 4.73 -13.41
N VAL A 128 3.64 5.39 -14.38
CA VAL A 128 3.14 4.74 -15.58
C VAL A 128 4.28 4.22 -16.45
N ALA A 129 5.36 4.99 -16.61
CA ALA A 129 6.54 4.57 -17.37
C ALA A 129 7.19 3.30 -16.80
N TYR A 130 7.09 3.08 -15.48
CA TYR A 130 7.64 1.91 -14.80
C TYR A 130 6.58 0.88 -14.36
N ALA A 131 5.33 1.04 -14.78
CA ALA A 131 4.23 0.11 -14.53
C ALA A 131 4.54 -1.32 -14.98
N TYR A 132 5.33 -1.48 -16.06
CA TYR A 132 5.74 -2.80 -16.53
C TYR A 132 6.57 -3.57 -15.49
N LYS A 133 7.36 -2.88 -14.66
CA LYS A 133 8.12 -3.53 -13.57
C LYS A 133 7.18 -4.06 -12.49
N ILE A 134 6.05 -3.38 -12.29
CA ILE A 134 4.99 -3.84 -11.40
C ILE A 134 4.36 -5.11 -11.98
N THR A 135 3.95 -5.08 -13.24
CA THR A 135 3.32 -6.24 -13.89
C THR A 135 4.27 -7.44 -14.00
N GLU A 136 5.57 -7.23 -14.17
CA GLU A 136 6.59 -8.30 -14.15
C GLU A 136 6.68 -9.04 -12.81
N VAL A 137 6.50 -8.34 -11.69
CA VAL A 137 6.69 -8.92 -10.35
C VAL A 137 5.45 -9.67 -9.87
N ILE A 138 4.25 -9.21 -10.23
CA ILE A 138 2.98 -9.72 -9.67
C ILE A 138 1.96 -10.18 -10.71
N GLY A 139 2.31 -10.16 -11.99
CA GLY A 139 1.45 -10.52 -13.11
C GLY A 139 0.66 -9.33 -13.65
N LYS A 140 0.35 -9.38 -14.95
CA LYS A 140 -0.26 -8.29 -15.72
C LYS A 140 -1.58 -7.80 -15.12
N GLU A 141 -2.54 -8.68 -14.90
CA GLU A 141 -3.88 -8.32 -14.42
C GLU A 141 -3.84 -7.61 -13.06
N ARG A 142 -3.04 -8.12 -12.12
CA ARG A 142 -2.86 -7.49 -10.80
C ARG A 142 -2.09 -6.20 -10.90
N GLY A 143 -1.02 -6.15 -11.70
CA GLY A 143 -0.22 -4.95 -11.89
C GLY A 143 -1.02 -3.80 -12.50
N ASP A 144 -1.89 -4.08 -13.47
CA ASP A 144 -2.77 -3.07 -14.09
C ASP A 144 -3.74 -2.47 -13.06
N SER A 145 -4.33 -3.29 -12.18
CA SER A 145 -5.21 -2.80 -11.08
C SER A 145 -4.46 -1.92 -10.09
N ILE A 146 -3.20 -2.23 -9.78
CA ILE A 146 -2.38 -1.42 -8.87
C ILE A 146 -2.02 -0.09 -9.50
N VAL A 147 -1.56 -0.11 -10.75
CA VAL A 147 -1.24 1.11 -11.49
C VAL A 147 -2.48 1.99 -11.54
N ARG A 148 -3.65 1.42 -11.83
CA ARG A 148 -4.92 2.15 -11.83
C ARG A 148 -5.25 2.73 -10.46
N ALA A 149 -5.12 1.97 -9.37
CA ALA A 149 -5.40 2.47 -8.03
C ALA A 149 -4.47 3.62 -7.63
N VAL A 150 -3.18 3.55 -8.00
CA VAL A 150 -2.24 4.64 -7.74
C VAL A 150 -2.54 5.85 -8.62
N VAL A 151 -2.96 5.65 -9.87
CA VAL A 151 -3.44 6.74 -10.75
C VAL A 151 -4.64 7.42 -10.11
N GLU A 152 -5.64 6.67 -9.66
CA GLU A 152 -6.85 7.21 -9.00
C GLU A 152 -6.49 8.01 -7.74
N LEU A 153 -5.49 7.58 -6.97
CA LEU A 153 -4.98 8.32 -5.80
C LEU A 153 -4.37 9.67 -6.16
N ILE A 154 -3.68 9.77 -7.30
CA ILE A 154 -2.89 10.95 -7.67
C ILE A 154 -3.65 11.90 -8.61
N GLN A 155 -4.54 11.37 -9.44
CA GLN A 155 -5.26 12.12 -10.48
C GLN A 155 -5.95 13.40 -9.98
N PRO A 156 -6.57 13.47 -8.78
CA PRO A 156 -7.18 14.70 -8.29
C PRO A 156 -6.23 15.89 -8.14
N PHE A 157 -4.91 15.64 -8.07
CA PHE A 157 -3.88 16.66 -7.90
C PHE A 157 -3.26 17.12 -9.22
N VAL A 158 -3.57 16.46 -10.34
CA VAL A 158 -3.08 16.83 -11.67
C VAL A 158 -3.97 17.98 -12.19
N HIS A 159 -3.40 19.17 -12.38
CA HIS A 159 -4.11 20.40 -12.77
C HIS A 159 -3.51 21.03 -14.03
#